data_AF-A0A8J4DE41-F1
#
_entry.id   AF-A0A8J4DE41-F1
#
_cell.length_a   1.000
_cell.length_b   1.000
_cell.length_c   1.000
_cell.angle_alpha   90.00
_cell.angle_beta   90.00
_cell.angle_gamma   90.00
#
_symmetry.space_group_name_H-M   'P 1'
#
loop_
_entity.id
_entity.type
_entity.pdbx_description
1 polymer ?
#
loop_
_entity_poly.entity_id
_entity_poly.type
_entity_poly.pdbx_seq_one_letter_code
_entity_poly.pdbx_strand_id
1 'polypeptide(L)'
;MHPHSSGKAIVEAAWQAVRADGRVRTELLDAAYGEPRLRQLFPWTGMGELHFSRCTSPRWTWDIPYIQPAEGGGYWVSGPLRSETVGPAATAEEAVAMVLERLPHGCGAAFVGSPEELAAYENSPTLDTSG
;
A
#
# COMPACT_ATOMS: atom_id res chain seq x y z
N MET A 1 12.24 -23.91 4.18
CA MET A 1 11.55 -23.05 3.19
C MET A 1 11.04 -21.84 3.97
N HIS A 2 11.72 -20.70 3.91
CA HIS A 2 11.39 -19.54 4.75
C HIS A 2 10.16 -18.81 4.19
N PRO A 3 9.02 -18.76 4.91
CA PRO A 3 7.79 -18.13 4.42
C PRO A 3 7.95 -16.63 4.14
N HIS A 4 8.88 -15.96 4.83
CA HIS A 4 9.14 -14.51 4.67
C HIS A 4 9.79 -14.12 3.33
N SER A 5 10.58 -15.01 2.72
CA SER A 5 11.26 -14.71 1.45
C SER A 5 10.28 -14.68 0.27
N SER A 6 9.23 -15.49 0.33
CA SER A 6 8.19 -15.54 -0.71
C SER A 6 7.35 -14.27 -0.73
N GLY A 7 7.01 -13.70 0.43
CA GLY A 7 6.21 -12.48 0.51
C GLY A 7 6.90 -11.25 -0.05
N LYS A 8 8.17 -11.04 0.31
CA LYS A 8 8.97 -9.95 -0.25
C LYS A 8 9.11 -10.06 -1.77
N ALA A 9 9.28 -11.28 -2.30
CA ALA A 9 9.37 -11.50 -3.75
C ALA A 9 8.04 -11.20 -4.47
N ILE A 10 6.91 -11.56 -3.87
CA ILE A 10 5.57 -11.24 -4.41
C ILE A 10 5.35 -9.72 -4.44
N VAL A 11 5.68 -9.02 -3.35
CA VAL A 11 5.56 -7.56 -3.27
C VAL A 11 6.47 -6.88 -4.30
N GLU A 12 7.72 -7.31 -4.40
CA GLU A 12 8.64 -6.75 -5.39
C GLU A 12 8.14 -6.99 -6.83
N ALA A 13 7.65 -8.19 -7.14
CA ALA A 13 7.06 -8.47 -8.45
C ALA A 13 5.85 -7.59 -8.76
N ALA A 14 5.02 -7.28 -7.77
CA ALA A 14 3.90 -6.36 -7.92
C ALA A 14 4.36 -4.91 -8.18
N TRP A 15 5.41 -4.43 -7.50
CA TRP A 15 6.03 -3.14 -7.80
C TRP A 15 6.56 -3.07 -9.23
N GLN A 16 7.21 -4.12 -9.72
CA GLN A 16 7.67 -4.19 -11.10
C GLN A 16 6.50 -4.21 -12.10
N ALA A 17 5.42 -4.93 -11.78
CA ALA A 17 4.22 -4.98 -12.63
C ALA A 17 3.52 -3.61 -12.72
N VAL A 18 3.37 -2.91 -11.59
CA VAL A 18 2.81 -1.55 -11.55
C VAL A 18 3.67 -0.55 -12.34
N ARG A 19 5.00 -0.66 -12.25
CA ARG A 19 5.92 0.16 -13.05
C ARG A 19 5.79 -0.13 -14.54
N ALA A 20 5.70 -1.40 -14.93
CA ALA A 20 5.54 -1.82 -16.32
C ALA A 20 4.18 -1.43 -16.93
N ASP A 21 3.13 -1.35 -16.11
CA ASP A 21 1.78 -0.95 -16.49
C ASP A 21 1.70 0.52 -16.96
N GLY A 22 2.58 1.40 -16.47
CA GLY A 22 2.78 2.76 -17.00
C GLY A 22 1.61 3.74 -16.80
N ARG A 23 0.54 3.35 -16.11
CA ARG A 23 -0.63 4.21 -15.82
C ARG A 23 -0.35 5.23 -14.71
N VAL A 24 0.57 4.92 -13.80
CA VAL A 24 1.00 5.82 -12.72
C VAL A 24 2.25 6.57 -13.15
N ARG A 25 2.30 7.87 -12.86
CA ARG A 25 3.47 8.70 -13.21
C ARG A 25 4.74 8.19 -12.52
N THR A 26 5.85 8.19 -13.25
CA THR A 26 7.12 7.62 -12.80
C THR A 26 7.61 8.25 -11.50
N GLU A 27 7.49 9.57 -11.35
CA GLU A 27 7.94 10.30 -10.17
C GLU A 27 7.14 9.89 -8.91
N LEU A 28 5.85 9.57 -9.04
CA LEU A 28 5.05 9.06 -7.94
C LEU A 28 5.48 7.64 -7.54
N LEU A 29 5.76 6.78 -8.53
CA LEU A 29 6.26 5.43 -8.26
C LEU A 29 7.63 5.45 -7.61
N ASP A 30 8.53 6.32 -8.06
CA ASP A 30 9.87 6.44 -7.51
C ASP A 30 9.83 6.96 -6.06
N ALA A 31 9.01 7.98 -5.78
CA ALA A 31 8.81 8.48 -4.41
C ALA A 31 8.22 7.41 -3.48
N ALA A 32 7.16 6.72 -3.92
CA ALA A 32 6.52 5.69 -3.11
C ALA A 32 7.41 4.45 -2.90
N TYR A 33 8.16 4.02 -3.91
CA TYR A 33 9.10 2.90 -3.81
C TYR A 33 10.32 3.24 -2.96
N GLY A 34 10.74 4.52 -2.94
CA GLY A 34 11.83 5.01 -2.10
C GLY A 34 11.53 4.88 -0.61
N GLU A 35 10.27 4.94 -0.21
CA GLU A 35 9.83 4.85 1.18
C GLU A 35 9.75 3.40 1.69
N PRO A 36 10.61 2.98 2.65
CA PRO A 36 10.68 1.58 3.08
C PRO A 36 9.35 1.04 3.62
N ARG A 37 8.55 1.89 4.27
CA ARG A 37 7.24 1.54 4.85
C ARG A 37 6.19 1.26 3.78
N LEU A 38 6.26 1.92 2.63
CA LEU A 38 5.35 1.67 1.50
C LEU A 38 5.87 0.57 0.59
N ARG A 39 7.20 0.51 0.36
CA ARG A 39 7.82 -0.52 -0.48
C ARG A 39 7.53 -1.95 -0.01
N GLN A 40 7.31 -2.15 1.29
CA GLN A 40 6.96 -3.45 1.85
C GLN A 40 5.45 -3.81 1.72
N LEU A 41 4.62 -2.88 1.27
CA LEU A 41 3.19 -3.09 1.02
C LEU A 41 2.96 -3.53 -0.42
N PHE A 42 1.82 -4.18 -0.66
CA PHE A 42 1.45 -4.66 -1.99
C PHE A 42 0.85 -3.50 -2.81
N PRO A 43 1.52 -3.02 -3.87
CA PRO A 43 0.99 -1.96 -4.71
C PRO A 43 0.00 -2.53 -5.73
N TRP A 44 -0.99 -1.74 -6.12
CA TRP A 44 -1.84 -2.04 -7.27
C TRP A 44 -2.37 -0.77 -7.92
N THR A 45 -2.80 -0.87 -9.17
CA THR A 45 -3.29 0.28 -9.95
C THR A 45 -4.73 0.10 -10.41
N GLY A 46 -5.57 1.09 -10.14
CA GLY A 46 -6.95 1.18 -10.62
C GLY A 46 -7.19 2.57 -11.20
N MET A 47 -7.72 2.69 -12.42
CA MET A 47 -8.06 4.00 -13.03
C MET A 47 -6.93 5.06 -13.07
N GLY A 48 -5.65 4.64 -13.03
CA GLY A 48 -4.49 5.55 -12.98
C GLY A 48 -4.09 5.99 -11.56
N GLU A 49 -4.75 5.44 -10.55
CA GLU A 49 -4.49 5.66 -9.13
C GLU A 49 -3.47 4.63 -8.62
N LEU A 50 -2.61 5.05 -7.70
CA LEU A 50 -1.69 4.19 -6.95
C LEU A 50 -2.30 3.83 -5.60
N HIS A 51 -2.52 2.54 -5.38
CA HIS A 51 -3.09 1.99 -4.16
C HIS A 51 -2.10 1.09 -3.43
N PHE A 52 -2.33 0.92 -2.12
CA PHE A 52 -1.54 0.05 -1.25
C PHE A 52 -2.45 -0.92 -0.50
N SER A 53 -2.04 -2.18 -0.42
CA SER A 53 -2.74 -3.22 0.33
C SER A 53 -1.80 -3.84 1.35
N ARG A 54 -2.34 -4.18 2.52
CA ARG A 54 -1.63 -4.96 3.55
C ARG A 54 -1.61 -6.45 3.24
N CYS A 55 -2.31 -6.89 2.20
CA CYS A 55 -2.41 -8.29 1.74
C CYS A 55 -2.05 -8.43 0.27
N THR A 56 -1.53 -9.59 -0.12
CA THR A 56 -1.12 -9.87 -1.52
C THR A 56 -2.23 -10.46 -2.39
N SER A 57 -3.31 -10.99 -1.83
CA SER A 57 -4.39 -11.64 -2.59
C SER A 57 -5.56 -10.70 -2.94
N PRO A 58 -6.32 -10.99 -4.02
CA PRO A 58 -7.47 -10.18 -4.45
C PRO A 58 -8.56 -10.07 -3.37
N ARG A 59 -9.31 -8.96 -3.40
CA ARG A 59 -10.04 -8.33 -2.26
C ARG A 59 -9.14 -7.43 -1.43
N TRP A 60 -8.38 -6.55 -2.06
CA TRP A 60 -7.43 -5.67 -1.39
C TRP A 60 -8.02 -4.93 -0.19
N THR A 61 -7.18 -4.67 0.81
CA THR A 61 -7.60 -3.84 1.94
C THR A 61 -7.83 -2.41 1.46
N TRP A 62 -8.91 -1.78 1.94
CA TRP A 62 -9.27 -0.40 1.66
C TRP A 62 -9.11 0.44 2.93
N ASP A 63 -8.01 0.21 3.66
CA ASP A 63 -7.71 0.85 4.95
C ASP A 63 -6.48 1.76 4.89
N ILE A 64 -5.89 1.91 3.70
CA ILE A 64 -4.78 2.83 3.41
C ILE A 64 -5.24 3.86 2.37
N PRO A 65 -4.96 5.16 2.56
CA PRO A 65 -5.21 6.17 1.53
C PRO A 65 -4.51 5.87 0.21
N TYR A 66 -5.11 6.31 -0.89
CA TYR A 66 -4.55 6.11 -2.23
C TYR A 66 -4.31 7.45 -2.93
N ILE A 67 -3.40 7.45 -3.90
CA ILE A 67 -2.94 8.66 -4.58
C ILE A 67 -3.43 8.62 -6.02
N GLN A 68 -4.08 9.70 -6.46
CA GLN A 68 -4.55 9.88 -7.82
C GLN A 68 -3.97 11.16 -8.44
N PRO A 69 -3.79 11.23 -9.76
CA PRO A 69 -3.42 12.49 -10.41
C PRO A 69 -4.54 13.52 -10.23
N ALA A 70 -4.17 14.77 -9.91
CA ALA A 70 -5.12 15.87 -9.84
C ALA A 70 -5.26 16.60 -11.18
N GLU A 71 -6.44 17.15 -11.44
CA GLU A 71 -6.70 18.02 -12.58
C GLU A 71 -5.91 19.33 -12.42
N GLY A 72 -5.14 19.72 -13.44
CA GLY A 72 -4.25 20.89 -13.38
C GLY A 72 -2.81 20.59 -12.92
N GLY A 73 -2.48 19.32 -12.63
CA GLY A 73 -1.15 18.90 -12.18
C GLY A 73 -1.14 18.52 -10.70
N GLY A 74 -0.01 17.98 -10.22
CA GLY A 74 0.09 17.46 -8.85
C GLY A 74 -0.77 16.21 -8.63
N TYR A 75 -1.20 16.03 -7.38
CA TYR A 75 -1.84 14.82 -6.86
C TYR A 75 -3.00 15.13 -5.91
N TRP A 76 -3.87 14.14 -5.75
CA TRP A 76 -4.93 14.14 -4.75
C TRP A 76 -4.85 12.85 -3.93
N VAL A 77 -4.95 12.96 -2.62
CA VAL A 77 -4.94 11.82 -1.71
C VAL A 77 -6.37 11.59 -1.22
N SER A 78 -6.91 10.43 -1.57
CA SER A 78 -8.23 9.99 -1.13
C SER A 78 -8.12 9.07 0.07
N GLY A 79 -9.11 9.13 0.96
CA GLY A 79 -9.16 8.26 2.12
C GLY A 79 -9.48 6.81 1.74
N PRO A 80 -9.35 5.89 2.73
CA PRO A 80 -9.55 4.47 2.50
C PRO A 80 -11.01 4.13 2.12
N LEU A 81 -11.97 4.84 2.71
CA LEU A 81 -13.34 4.89 2.21
C LEU A 81 -13.44 5.96 1.11
N ARG A 82 -14.12 5.65 0.01
CA ARG A 82 -14.32 6.59 -1.11
C ARG A 82 -15.00 7.91 -0.73
N SER A 83 -15.69 7.96 0.40
CA SER A 83 -16.30 9.18 0.96
C SER A 83 -15.32 10.06 1.73
N GLU A 84 -14.14 9.54 2.07
CA GLU A 84 -13.10 10.26 2.79
C GLU A 84 -12.10 10.86 1.81
N THR A 85 -11.66 12.08 2.11
CA THR A 85 -10.59 12.75 1.37
C THR A 85 -9.54 13.23 2.35
N VAL A 86 -8.28 13.07 1.96
CA VAL A 86 -7.15 13.62 2.74
C VAL A 86 -6.83 15.01 2.24
N GLY A 87 -6.76 15.20 0.91
CA GLY A 87 -6.62 16.51 0.28
C GLY A 87 -5.63 16.54 -0.89
N PRO A 88 -5.37 17.73 -1.45
CA PRO A 88 -4.43 17.92 -2.54
C PRO A 88 -2.98 17.85 -2.07
N ALA A 89 -2.08 17.46 -2.98
CA ALA A 89 -0.63 17.51 -2.82
C ALA A 89 0.00 18.06 -4.10
N ALA A 90 0.96 18.99 -3.97
CA ALA A 90 1.61 19.59 -5.13
C ALA A 90 2.64 18.65 -5.74
N THR A 91 3.29 17.81 -4.92
CA THR A 91 4.34 16.88 -5.35
C THR A 91 4.05 15.43 -4.99
N ALA A 92 4.81 14.51 -5.59
CA ALA A 92 4.72 13.09 -5.30
C ALA A 92 5.13 12.78 -3.85
N GLU A 93 6.18 13.44 -3.37
CA GLU A 93 6.71 13.32 -2.02
C GLU A 93 5.69 13.78 -0.97
N GLU A 94 5.01 14.91 -1.22
CA GLU A 94 3.93 15.39 -0.35
C GLU A 94 2.77 14.39 -0.30
N ALA A 95 2.34 13.86 -1.45
CA ALA A 95 1.27 12.87 -1.50
C ALA A 95 1.65 11.60 -0.73
N VAL A 96 2.89 11.13 -0.88
CA VAL A 96 3.44 9.98 -0.15
C VAL A 96 3.49 10.24 1.35
N ALA A 97 3.93 11.42 1.78
CA ALA A 97 3.95 11.80 3.19
C ALA A 97 2.54 11.77 3.81
N MET A 98 1.54 12.27 3.09
CA MET A 98 0.14 12.26 3.54
C MET A 98 -0.41 10.83 3.73
N VAL A 99 0.00 9.88 2.89
CA VAL A 99 -0.32 8.45 3.06
C VAL A 99 0.40 7.88 4.29
N LEU A 100 1.70 8.14 4.44
CA LEU A 100 2.52 7.63 5.55
C LEU A 100 2.01 8.04 6.93
N GLU A 101 1.53 9.28 7.06
CA GLU A 101 0.91 9.82 8.28
C GLU A 101 -0.36 9.07 8.68
N ARG A 102 -1.03 8.44 7.72
CA ARG A 102 -2.33 7.78 7.87
C ARG A 102 -2.27 6.27 7.74
N LEU A 103 -1.06 5.70 7.69
CA LEU A 103 -0.90 4.26 7.73
C LEU A 103 -1.47 3.69 9.04
N PRO A 104 -2.16 2.54 8.99
CA PRO A 104 -2.63 1.86 10.19
C PRO A 104 -1.49 1.63 11.19
N HIS A 105 -1.80 1.73 12.49
CA HIS A 105 -0.83 1.40 13.53
C HIS A 105 -0.35 -0.05 13.37
N GLY A 106 0.96 -0.27 13.49
CA GLY A 106 1.55 -1.61 13.30
C GLY A 106 1.60 -2.08 11.84
N CYS A 107 1.38 -1.20 10.86
CA CYS A 107 1.50 -1.52 9.44
C CYS A 107 2.94 -1.98 9.10
N GLY A 108 3.10 -3.29 8.92
CA GLY A 108 4.34 -3.98 8.59
C GLY A 108 4.40 -4.40 7.12
N ALA A 109 5.25 -5.40 6.82
CA ALA A 109 5.28 -6.01 5.51
C ALA A 109 3.93 -6.64 5.15
N ALA A 110 3.56 -6.60 3.86
CA ALA A 110 2.30 -7.18 3.40
C ALA A 110 2.23 -8.67 3.76
N PHE A 111 1.08 -9.05 4.31
CA PHE A 111 0.73 -10.43 4.61
C PHE A 111 0.52 -11.22 3.32
N VAL A 112 1.17 -12.38 3.23
CA VAL A 112 1.00 -13.29 2.09
C VAL A 112 -0.31 -14.05 2.28
N GLY A 113 -1.36 -13.58 1.62
CA GLY A 113 -2.70 -14.13 1.78
C GLY A 113 -3.80 -13.09 1.53
N SER A 114 -5.03 -13.44 1.90
CA SER A 114 -6.21 -12.59 1.80
C SER A 114 -6.42 -11.72 3.04
N PRO A 115 -7.27 -10.67 2.96
CA PRO A 115 -7.66 -9.90 4.14
C PRO A 115 -8.34 -10.72 5.22
N GLU A 116 -9.12 -11.73 4.86
CA GLU A 116 -9.75 -12.62 5.82
C GLU A 116 -8.71 -13.41 6.63
N GLU A 117 -7.64 -13.86 5.96
CA GLU A 117 -6.49 -14.53 6.61
C GLU A 117 -5.67 -13.57 7.48
N LEU A 118 -5.46 -12.32 7.02
CA LEU A 118 -4.82 -11.28 7.83
C LEU A 118 -5.63 -10.98 9.09
N ALA A 119 -6.96 -10.80 8.96
CA ALA A 119 -7.83 -10.55 10.10
C ALA A 119 -7.82 -11.72 11.09
N ALA A 120 -7.76 -12.97 10.62
CA ALA A 120 -7.62 -14.13 11.50
C ALA A 120 -6.26 -14.16 12.21
N TYR A 121 -5.18 -13.77 11.53
CA TYR A 121 -3.83 -13.65 12.11
C TYR A 121 -3.77 -12.55 13.19
N GLU A 122 -4.34 -11.37 12.93
CA GLU A 122 -4.37 -10.25 13.88
C GLU A 122 -5.26 -10.52 15.10
N ASN A 123 -6.34 -11.29 14.92
CA ASN A 123 -7.26 -11.68 16.00
C ASN A 123 -6.82 -12.96 16.73
N SER A 124 -5.78 -13.64 16.26
CA SER A 124 -5.24 -14.79 16.97
C SER A 124 -4.58 -14.29 18.26
N PRO A 125 -5.00 -14.76 19.45
CA PRO A 125 -4.26 -14.44 20.66
C PRO A 125 -2.84 -14.93 20.41
N THR A 126 -1.89 -14.02 20.38
CA THR A 126 -0.48 -14.41 20.41
C THR A 126 -0.37 -15.32 21.62
N LEU A 127 -0.09 -16.60 21.39
CA LEU A 127 0.27 -17.53 22.44
C LEU A 127 1.57 -16.99 23.03
N ASP A 128 1.43 -16.07 23.99
CA ASP A 128 2.42 -15.79 25.00
C ASP A 128 2.70 -17.13 25.69
N THR A 129 3.68 -17.83 25.14
CA THR A 129 4.24 -19.02 25.74
C THR A 129 5.42 -18.53 26.56
N SER A 130 5.11 -17.99 27.73
CA SER A 130 6.07 -17.74 28.80
C SER A 130 5.62 -18.55 30.02
N GLY A 131 6.05 -19.81 30.04
CA GLY A 131 6.07 -20.68 31.22
C GLY A 131 7.49 -21.08 31.52
#